data_AF-A0A501PMU3-F1
#
_entry.id   AF-A0A501PMU3-F1
#
_cell.length_a   1.000
_cell.length_b   1.000
_cell.length_c   1.000
_cell.angle_alpha   90.00
_cell.angle_beta   90.00
_cell.angle_gamma   90.00
#
_symmetry.space_group_name_H-M   'P 1'
#
loop_
_entity.id
_entity.type
_entity.pdbx_description
1 polymer ?
#
loop_
_entity_poly.entity_id
_entity_poly.type
_entity_poly.pdbx_seq_one_letter_code
_entity_poly.pdbx_strand_id
1 'polypeptide(L)'
;MQADSLLEGFESYFETELLPELQEIEAGRPRAMKIFMAAVVAAVLVFCAAAYFILSRRMADPQVMIFVGVGCVGIGALGLRPLSNLQKQAKNRIMTALCGHLGLHYQMKPAHQPVSTFKNLRLVPGHNKRKIEDRVYGQVKGADFNMFEAKLIQESRDSKGRKSSRTVFRGLLSHFDFHKQFSGTTIIRKDRTAIGNFFDGAFASGERVKLEDPEFERLFEVYATDQVEARYLLTPTFMERIKQLAALVGTENLQLAFDRGNLYLSIRKPGDSFEGGSMFSSFADPGRVYSSARELALIYDIAEVLRLELATRV
;
A
#
# COMPACT_ATOMS: atom_id res chain seq x y z
N MET A 1 -18.73 -6.31 0.99
CA MET A 1 -19.19 -6.22 -0.42
C MET A 1 -18.34 -7.11 -1.35
N GLN A 2 -18.93 -7.94 -2.21
CA GLN A 2 -18.17 -8.78 -3.16
C GLN A 2 -17.70 -7.96 -4.37
N ALA A 3 -16.53 -8.27 -4.93
CA ALA A 3 -15.99 -7.53 -6.08
C ALA A 3 -16.91 -7.57 -7.31
N ASP A 4 -17.71 -8.63 -7.45
CA ASP A 4 -18.68 -8.76 -8.56
C ASP A 4 -19.74 -7.66 -8.51
N SER A 5 -20.17 -7.23 -7.32
CA SER A 5 -21.14 -6.13 -7.21
C SER A 5 -20.54 -4.75 -7.52
N LEU A 6 -19.21 -4.58 -7.40
CA LEU A 6 -18.54 -3.35 -7.86
C LEU A 6 -18.44 -3.27 -9.38
N LEU A 7 -18.46 -4.42 -10.04
CA LEU A 7 -18.35 -4.53 -11.49
C LEU A 7 -19.71 -4.51 -12.19
N GLU A 8 -20.81 -4.58 -11.43
CA GLU A 8 -22.16 -4.41 -11.96
C GLU A 8 -22.27 -3.09 -12.72
N GLY A 9 -22.67 -3.15 -13.99
CA GLY A 9 -22.71 -2.02 -14.92
C GLY A 9 -21.34 -1.57 -15.46
N PHE A 10 -20.22 -1.93 -14.82
CA PHE A 10 -18.88 -1.63 -15.33
C PHE A 10 -18.51 -2.54 -16.51
N GLU A 11 -18.99 -3.78 -16.55
CA GLU A 11 -18.66 -4.75 -17.60
C GLU A 11 -18.94 -4.21 -19.00
N SER A 12 -20.07 -3.53 -19.22
CA SER A 12 -20.37 -2.92 -20.52
C SER A 12 -19.39 -1.81 -20.86
N TYR A 13 -19.06 -0.93 -19.91
CA TYR A 13 -18.08 0.14 -20.11
C TYR A 13 -16.68 -0.43 -20.36
N PHE A 14 -16.34 -1.53 -19.68
CA PHE A 14 -15.10 -2.24 -19.86
C PHE A 14 -14.96 -2.71 -21.31
N GLU A 15 -15.95 -3.41 -21.84
CA GLU A 15 -15.92 -3.94 -23.20
C GLU A 15 -15.95 -2.84 -24.27
N THR A 16 -16.74 -1.78 -24.10
CA THR A 16 -16.95 -0.78 -25.16
C THR A 16 -15.90 0.33 -25.18
N GLU A 17 -15.40 0.77 -24.03
CA GLU A 17 -14.54 1.96 -23.92
C GLU A 17 -13.13 1.59 -23.43
N LEU A 18 -13.04 0.86 -22.32
CA LEU A 18 -11.75 0.61 -21.67
C LEU A 18 -10.90 -0.45 -22.39
N LEU A 19 -11.52 -1.53 -22.88
CA LEU A 19 -10.82 -2.62 -23.55
C LEU A 19 -10.11 -2.16 -24.83
N PRO A 20 -10.72 -1.36 -25.74
CA PRO A 20 -10.01 -0.80 -26.89
C PRO A 20 -8.77 0.02 -26.49
N GLU A 21 -8.86 0.85 -25.45
CA GLU A 21 -7.72 1.63 -24.98
C GLU A 21 -6.60 0.76 -24.37
N LEU A 22 -6.98 -0.29 -23.64
CA LEU A 22 -6.01 -1.26 -23.13
C LEU A 22 -5.35 -2.05 -24.26
N GLN A 23 -6.08 -2.36 -25.33
CA GLN A 23 -5.53 -2.97 -26.54
C GLN A 23 -4.55 -2.04 -27.25
N GLU A 24 -4.81 -0.73 -27.28
CA GLU A 24 -3.86 0.27 -27.82
C GLU A 24 -2.56 0.31 -27.01
N ILE A 25 -2.65 0.28 -25.67
CA ILE A 25 -1.47 0.19 -24.80
C ILE A 25 -0.73 -1.15 -25.02
N GLU A 26 -1.48 -2.25 -25.13
CA GLU A 26 -0.97 -3.60 -25.37
C GLU A 26 -0.27 -3.72 -26.74
N ALA A 27 -0.70 -2.97 -27.76
CA ALA A 27 -0.03 -2.90 -29.06
C ALA A 27 1.42 -2.39 -28.96
N GLY A 28 1.76 -1.67 -27.88
CA GLY A 28 3.14 -1.29 -27.55
C GLY A 28 4.01 -2.44 -27.04
N ARG A 29 3.42 -3.55 -26.55
CA ARG A 29 4.15 -4.66 -25.91
C ARG A 29 5.16 -5.34 -26.84
N PRO A 30 4.86 -5.70 -28.10
CA PRO A 30 5.84 -6.38 -28.96
C PRO A 30 7.11 -5.56 -29.15
N ARG A 31 6.98 -4.23 -29.29
CA ARG A 31 8.13 -3.32 -29.38
C ARG A 31 8.89 -3.27 -28.05
N ALA A 32 8.20 -3.14 -26.93
CA ALA A 32 8.82 -3.15 -25.61
C ALA A 32 9.56 -4.47 -25.32
N MET A 33 8.98 -5.60 -25.73
CA MET A 33 9.58 -6.93 -25.59
C MET A 33 10.82 -7.10 -26.47
N LYS A 34 10.81 -6.57 -27.71
CA LYS A 34 12.00 -6.55 -28.57
C LYS A 34 13.14 -5.75 -27.93
N ILE A 35 12.86 -4.59 -27.32
CA ILE A 35 13.86 -3.79 -26.61
C ILE A 35 14.40 -4.56 -25.40
N PHE A 36 13.52 -5.19 -24.62
CA PHE A 36 13.92 -6.02 -23.49
C PHE A 36 14.82 -7.19 -23.92
N MET A 37 14.42 -7.95 -24.94
CA MET A 37 15.23 -9.06 -25.47
C MET A 37 16.57 -8.59 -26.04
N ALA A 38 16.59 -7.46 -26.75
CA ALA A 38 17.84 -6.87 -27.24
C ALA A 38 18.78 -6.48 -26.09
N ALA A 39 18.24 -5.92 -25.00
CA ALA A 39 19.02 -5.61 -23.80
C ALA A 39 19.57 -6.87 -23.12
N VAL A 40 18.78 -7.95 -23.05
CA VAL A 40 19.24 -9.25 -22.52
C VAL A 40 20.37 -9.82 -23.37
N VAL A 41 20.21 -9.85 -24.70
CA VAL A 41 21.26 -10.31 -25.62
C VAL A 41 22.53 -9.46 -25.48
N ALA A 42 22.39 -8.13 -25.43
CA ALA A 42 23.52 -7.23 -25.22
C ALA A 42 24.24 -7.50 -23.88
N ALA A 43 23.49 -7.70 -22.79
CA ALA A 43 24.07 -8.01 -21.48
C ALA A 43 24.83 -9.35 -21.49
N VAL A 44 24.31 -10.37 -22.17
CA VAL A 44 24.97 -11.68 -22.34
C VAL A 44 26.24 -11.54 -23.19
N LEU A 45 26.19 -10.82 -24.31
CA LEU A 45 27.36 -10.58 -25.16
C LEU A 45 28.48 -9.85 -24.41
N VAL A 46 28.12 -8.80 -23.65
CA VAL A 46 29.06 -8.07 -22.80
C VAL A 46 29.67 -9.00 -21.75
N PHE A 47 28.86 -9.83 -21.09
CA PHE A 47 29.34 -10.79 -20.11
C PHE A 47 30.31 -11.82 -20.73
N CYS A 48 29.95 -12.41 -21.86
CA CYS A 48 30.79 -13.40 -22.55
C CYS A 48 32.10 -12.79 -23.05
N ALA A 49 32.06 -11.58 -23.64
CA ALA A 49 33.25 -10.87 -24.09
C ALA A 49 34.19 -10.53 -22.91
N ALA A 50 33.64 -10.07 -21.79
CA ALA A 50 34.39 -9.80 -20.58
C ALA A 50 35.00 -11.09 -20.00
N ALA A 51 34.23 -12.18 -19.92
CA ALA A 51 34.72 -13.46 -19.43
C ALA A 51 35.86 -14.01 -20.31
N TYR A 52 35.73 -13.94 -21.63
CA TYR A 52 36.80 -14.32 -22.56
C TYR A 52 38.07 -13.47 -22.37
N PHE A 53 37.91 -12.15 -22.23
CA PHE A 53 39.05 -11.25 -22.00
C PHE A 53 39.77 -11.55 -20.67
N ILE A 54 39.03 -11.75 -19.59
CA ILE A 54 39.53 -12.13 -18.26
C ILE A 54 40.31 -13.45 -18.32
N LEU A 55 39.75 -14.48 -18.95
CA LEU A 55 40.36 -15.80 -19.09
C LEU A 55 41.64 -15.76 -19.94
N SER A 56 41.60 -15.09 -21.10
CA SER A 56 42.72 -15.01 -22.03
C SER A 56 43.92 -14.23 -21.48
N ARG A 57 43.68 -13.21 -20.64
CA ARG A 57 44.73 -12.43 -19.98
C ARG A 57 45.15 -13.00 -18.61
N ARG A 58 44.52 -14.09 -18.16
CA ARG A 58 44.65 -14.63 -16.78
C ARG A 58 44.46 -13.54 -15.71
N MET A 59 43.61 -12.55 -16.00
CA MET A 59 43.34 -11.43 -15.10
C MET A 59 42.11 -11.76 -14.26
N ALA A 60 42.30 -12.36 -13.09
CA ALA A 60 41.22 -12.64 -12.15
C ALA A 60 41.08 -11.54 -11.09
N ASP A 61 40.87 -10.29 -11.53
CA ASP A 61 40.63 -9.18 -10.61
C ASP A 61 39.15 -9.14 -10.17
N PRO A 62 38.84 -9.30 -8.87
CA PRO A 62 37.48 -9.21 -8.35
C PRO A 62 36.76 -7.90 -8.67
N GLN A 63 37.47 -6.78 -8.77
CA GLN A 63 36.86 -5.47 -9.06
C GLN A 63 36.29 -5.43 -10.48
N VAL A 64 37.04 -5.95 -11.47
CA VAL A 64 36.60 -6.00 -12.87
C VAL A 64 35.33 -6.85 -13.00
N MET A 65 35.26 -7.99 -12.30
CA MET A 65 34.07 -8.85 -12.29
C MET A 65 32.84 -8.12 -11.73
N ILE A 66 33.01 -7.34 -10.65
CA ILE A 66 31.93 -6.52 -10.08
C ILE A 66 31.46 -5.48 -11.09
N PHE A 67 32.37 -4.76 -11.76
CA PHE A 67 31.99 -3.75 -12.76
C PHE A 67 31.22 -4.33 -13.94
N VAL A 68 31.65 -5.49 -14.46
CA VAL A 68 30.94 -6.21 -15.52
C VAL A 68 29.55 -6.62 -15.05
N GLY A 69 29.44 -7.21 -13.86
CA GLY A 69 28.16 -7.61 -13.27
C GLY A 69 27.20 -6.42 -13.12
N VAL A 70 27.66 -5.31 -12.55
CA VAL A 70 26.87 -4.07 -12.42
C VAL A 70 26.45 -3.53 -13.79
N GLY A 71 27.34 -3.57 -14.79
CA GLY A 71 27.05 -3.18 -16.16
C GLY A 71 25.93 -4.01 -16.79
N CYS A 72 26.02 -5.35 -16.69
CA CYS A 72 24.99 -6.26 -17.19
C CYS A 72 23.63 -6.03 -16.51
N VAL A 73 23.62 -5.83 -15.19
CA VAL A 73 22.40 -5.48 -14.44
C VAL A 73 21.83 -4.14 -14.90
N GLY A 74 22.69 -3.14 -15.13
CA GLY A 74 22.29 -1.84 -15.67
C GLY A 74 21.62 -1.93 -17.04
N ILE A 75 22.20 -2.71 -17.96
CA ILE A 75 21.63 -2.97 -19.29
C ILE A 75 20.25 -3.64 -19.16
N GLY A 76 20.13 -4.68 -18.34
CA GLY A 76 18.87 -5.34 -18.08
C GLY A 76 17.79 -4.40 -17.51
N ALA A 77 18.17 -3.55 -16.55
CA ALA A 77 17.26 -2.57 -15.96
C ALA A 77 16.78 -1.51 -16.97
N LEU A 78 17.63 -1.10 -17.92
CA LEU A 78 17.22 -0.22 -19.02
C LEU A 78 16.23 -0.90 -19.97
N GLY A 79 16.47 -2.19 -20.29
CA GLY A 79 15.58 -3.00 -21.12
C GLY A 79 14.18 -3.18 -20.56
N LEU A 80 14.02 -3.16 -19.23
CA LEU A 80 12.72 -3.28 -18.55
C LEU A 80 11.89 -1.98 -18.58
N ARG A 81 12.50 -0.82 -18.85
CA ARG A 81 11.81 0.48 -18.76
C ARG A 81 10.58 0.61 -19.68
N PRO A 82 10.62 0.21 -20.96
CA PRO A 82 9.46 0.31 -21.83
C PRO A 82 8.27 -0.51 -21.32
N LEU A 83 8.50 -1.75 -20.88
CA LEU A 83 7.45 -2.61 -20.32
C LEU A 83 6.88 -2.02 -19.02
N SER A 84 7.73 -1.50 -18.13
CA SER A 84 7.30 -0.83 -16.91
C SER A 84 6.46 0.42 -17.20
N ASN A 85 6.75 1.15 -18.27
CA ASN A 85 5.97 2.32 -18.66
C ASN A 85 4.58 1.93 -19.18
N LEU A 86 4.48 0.87 -20.01
CA LEU A 86 3.19 0.36 -20.47
C LEU A 86 2.34 -0.16 -19.30
N GLN A 87 2.96 -0.89 -18.35
CA GLN A 87 2.26 -1.35 -17.14
C GLN A 87 1.69 -0.18 -16.35
N LYS A 88 2.44 0.91 -16.18
CA LYS A 88 1.96 2.12 -15.48
C LYS A 88 0.81 2.80 -16.21
N GLN A 89 0.86 2.87 -17.54
CA GLN A 89 -0.23 3.44 -18.34
C GLN A 89 -1.50 2.60 -18.18
N ALA A 90 -1.40 1.28 -18.34
CA ALA A 90 -2.52 0.36 -18.17
C ALA A 90 -3.10 0.43 -16.74
N LYS A 91 -2.25 0.35 -15.71
CA LYS A 91 -2.65 0.50 -14.30
C LYS A 91 -3.39 1.82 -14.08
N ASN A 92 -2.79 2.93 -14.49
CA ASN A 92 -3.40 4.25 -14.30
C ASN A 92 -4.74 4.36 -15.00
N ARG A 93 -4.88 3.81 -16.21
CA ARG A 93 -6.13 3.85 -16.96
C ARG A 93 -7.22 2.99 -16.30
N ILE A 94 -6.90 1.74 -15.94
CA ILE A 94 -7.81 0.82 -15.24
C ILE A 94 -8.29 1.43 -13.92
N MET A 95 -7.36 1.89 -13.08
CA MET A 95 -7.69 2.45 -11.77
C MET A 95 -8.51 3.73 -11.87
N THR A 96 -8.20 4.61 -12.84
CA THR A 96 -8.99 5.82 -13.09
C THR A 96 -10.42 5.49 -13.54
N ALA A 97 -10.57 4.53 -14.46
CA ALA A 97 -11.87 4.08 -14.94
C ALA A 97 -12.71 3.43 -13.84
N LEU A 98 -12.14 2.49 -13.09
CA LEU A 98 -12.81 1.82 -11.98
C LEU A 98 -13.22 2.81 -10.89
N CYS A 99 -12.31 3.69 -10.47
CA CYS A 99 -12.65 4.70 -9.48
C CYS A 99 -13.74 5.64 -10.01
N GLY A 100 -13.65 6.08 -11.27
CA GLY A 100 -14.67 6.92 -11.90
C GLY A 100 -16.05 6.29 -11.92
N HIS A 101 -16.16 5.00 -12.28
CA HIS A 101 -17.41 4.23 -12.23
C HIS A 101 -18.02 4.20 -10.84
N LEU A 102 -17.17 4.11 -9.82
CA LEU A 102 -17.57 4.05 -8.41
C LEU A 102 -17.81 5.43 -7.78
N GLY A 103 -17.68 6.52 -8.54
CA GLY A 103 -17.78 7.90 -8.01
C GLY A 103 -16.58 8.30 -7.14
N LEU A 104 -15.46 7.61 -7.27
CA LEU A 104 -14.21 7.82 -6.54
C LEU A 104 -13.15 8.48 -7.43
N HIS A 105 -12.07 8.92 -6.81
CA HIS A 105 -10.93 9.51 -7.49
C HIS A 105 -9.67 8.69 -7.26
N TYR A 106 -8.87 8.54 -8.32
CA TYR A 106 -7.57 7.89 -8.29
C TYR A 106 -6.46 8.86 -8.65
N GLN A 107 -5.33 8.76 -7.95
CA GLN A 107 -4.12 9.52 -8.25
C GLN A 107 -2.88 8.65 -8.09
N MET A 108 -2.16 8.43 -9.18
CA MET A 108 -0.86 7.77 -9.17
C MET A 108 0.23 8.75 -8.68
N LYS A 109 1.07 8.29 -7.75
CA LYS A 109 2.21 9.01 -7.16
C LYS A 109 1.87 10.42 -6.68
N PRO A 110 0.93 10.57 -5.73
CA PRO A 110 0.58 11.88 -5.19
C PRO A 110 1.81 12.53 -4.52
N ALA A 111 1.96 13.85 -4.68
CA ALA A 111 3.12 14.57 -4.17
C ALA A 111 3.18 14.65 -2.63
N HIS A 112 2.03 14.84 -1.98
CA HIS A 112 1.92 15.05 -0.54
C HIS A 112 0.80 14.20 0.03
N GLN A 113 1.06 13.46 1.11
CA GLN A 113 0.10 12.71 1.91
C GLN A 113 0.48 12.81 3.40
N PRO A 114 -0.50 12.76 4.34
CA PRO A 114 -0.29 13.06 5.76
C PRO A 114 0.37 11.91 6.54
N VAL A 115 1.47 11.36 6.04
CA VAL A 115 2.22 10.26 6.68
C VAL A 115 2.69 10.64 8.10
N SER A 116 3.00 11.91 8.34
CA SER A 116 3.37 12.42 9.66
C SER A 116 2.26 12.21 10.69
N THR A 117 0.99 12.32 10.30
CA THR A 117 -0.15 12.08 11.19
C THR A 117 -0.16 10.63 11.67
N PHE A 118 0.00 9.66 10.78
CA PHE A 118 0.11 8.24 11.15
C PHE A 118 1.31 7.95 12.05
N LYS A 119 2.45 8.64 11.85
CA LYS A 119 3.62 8.53 12.72
C LYS A 119 3.33 9.10 14.12
N ASN A 120 2.69 10.27 14.19
CA ASN A 120 2.34 10.93 15.45
C ASN A 120 1.30 10.11 16.24
N LEU A 121 0.35 9.49 15.54
CA LEU A 121 -0.62 8.54 16.10
C LEU A 121 -0.03 7.14 16.33
N ARG A 122 1.27 6.95 16.10
CA ARG A 122 1.99 5.67 16.28
C ARG A 122 1.38 4.48 15.53
N LEU A 123 0.64 4.73 14.46
CA LEU A 123 0.11 3.71 13.57
C LEU A 123 1.20 3.14 12.65
N VAL A 124 2.31 3.85 12.49
CA VAL A 124 3.47 3.39 11.72
C VAL A 124 4.78 3.63 12.47
N PRO A 125 5.82 2.81 12.23
CA PRO A 125 7.15 2.99 12.81
C PRO A 125 7.81 4.32 12.45
N GLY A 126 8.78 4.70 13.28
CA GLY A 126 9.74 5.75 12.97
C GLY A 126 10.40 5.51 11.60
N HIS A 127 10.43 6.55 10.79
CA HIS A 127 11.03 6.54 9.46
C HIS A 127 11.52 7.95 9.11
N ASN A 128 12.42 8.03 8.12
CA ASN A 128 12.95 9.27 7.57
C ASN A 128 12.82 9.36 6.04
N LYS A 129 12.34 8.29 5.38
CA LYS A 129 12.04 8.27 3.96
C LYS A 129 10.70 7.59 3.70
N ARG A 130 9.98 8.09 2.69
CA ARG A 130 8.66 7.61 2.29
C ARG A 130 8.59 7.47 0.77
N LYS A 131 7.87 6.48 0.28
CA LYS A 131 7.40 6.37 -1.10
C LYS A 131 5.89 6.18 -1.06
N ILE A 132 5.18 6.99 -1.83
CA ILE A 132 3.73 6.94 -1.97
C ILE A 132 3.44 6.62 -3.43
N GLU A 133 2.62 5.62 -3.67
CA GLU A 133 2.45 5.05 -5.02
C GLU A 133 1.03 5.24 -5.54
N ASP A 134 0.02 4.87 -4.78
CA ASP A 134 -1.37 4.93 -5.21
C ASP A 134 -2.23 5.62 -4.18
N ARG A 135 -3.16 6.46 -4.64
CA ARG A 135 -4.15 7.10 -3.78
C ARG A 135 -5.55 6.92 -4.37
N VAL A 136 -6.48 6.52 -3.52
CA VAL A 136 -7.91 6.48 -3.79
C VAL A 136 -8.61 7.33 -2.75
N TYR A 137 -9.47 8.26 -3.17
CA TYR A 137 -10.18 9.17 -2.27
C TYR A 137 -11.55 9.54 -2.83
N GLY A 138 -12.43 10.03 -1.97
CA GLY A 138 -13.80 10.38 -2.32
C GLY A 138 -14.73 10.13 -1.15
N GLN A 139 -15.99 9.83 -1.43
CA GLN A 139 -16.98 9.49 -0.42
C GLN A 139 -17.42 8.04 -0.60
N VAL A 140 -17.45 7.27 0.49
CA VAL A 140 -17.95 5.88 0.50
C VAL A 140 -19.01 5.74 1.57
N LYS A 141 -20.22 5.33 1.17
CA LYS A 141 -21.39 5.25 2.07
C LYS A 141 -21.57 6.53 2.92
N GLY A 142 -21.39 7.71 2.32
CA GLY A 142 -21.54 8.99 3.03
C GLY A 142 -20.32 9.42 3.87
N ALA A 143 -19.31 8.58 4.08
CA ALA A 143 -18.08 8.96 4.75
C ALA A 143 -16.99 9.39 3.76
N ASP A 144 -16.49 10.60 3.94
CA ASP A 144 -15.32 11.08 3.22
C ASP A 144 -14.10 10.25 3.63
N PHE A 145 -13.29 9.85 2.65
CA PHE A 145 -12.11 9.05 2.92
C PHE A 145 -10.95 9.41 1.99
N ASN A 146 -9.76 9.06 2.46
CA ASN A 146 -8.55 9.08 1.67
C ASN A 146 -7.66 7.90 2.08
N MET A 147 -7.38 7.03 1.12
CA MET A 147 -6.52 5.86 1.26
C MET A 147 -5.34 5.97 0.31
N PHE A 148 -4.14 5.65 0.79
CA PHE A 148 -2.95 5.62 -0.05
C PHE A 148 -1.98 4.51 0.34
N GLU A 149 -1.29 3.97 -0.67
CA GLU A 149 -0.21 3.00 -0.47
C GLU A 149 1.09 3.71 -0.09
N ALA A 150 1.72 3.22 0.98
CA ALA A 150 2.95 3.77 1.51
C ALA A 150 4.01 2.70 1.77
N LYS A 151 5.24 2.99 1.33
CA LYS A 151 6.46 2.29 1.75
C LYS A 151 7.33 3.23 2.56
N LEU A 152 7.48 2.95 3.85
CA LEU A 152 8.25 3.75 4.80
C LEU A 152 9.58 3.08 5.09
N ILE A 153 10.64 3.87 5.02
CA ILE A 153 12.02 3.40 5.05
C ILE A 153 12.76 4.16 6.15
N GLN A 154 13.48 3.42 6.99
CA GLN A 154 14.46 3.96 7.89
C GLN A 154 15.84 3.83 7.25
N GLU A 155 16.43 4.96 6.89
CA GLU A 155 17.83 5.05 6.47
C GLU A 155 18.69 5.45 7.67
N SER A 156 19.81 4.79 7.87
CA SER A 156 20.82 5.14 8.87
C SER A 156 22.22 5.12 8.26
N ARG A 157 23.15 5.77 8.94
CA ARG A 157 24.58 5.69 8.61
C ARG A 157 25.34 5.26 9.84
N ASP A 158 26.30 4.37 9.64
CA ASP A 158 27.23 4.02 10.71
C ASP A 158 28.35 5.07 10.85
N SER A 159 29.21 4.90 11.85
CA SER A 159 30.37 5.76 12.09
C SER A 159 31.38 5.79 10.93
N LYS A 160 31.29 4.85 9.97
CA LYS A 160 32.11 4.77 8.76
C LYS A 160 31.39 5.36 7.53
N GLY A 161 30.24 5.99 7.72
CA GLY A 161 29.46 6.64 6.66
C GLY A 161 28.67 5.67 5.76
N ARG A 162 28.71 4.35 6.04
CA ARG A 162 28.01 3.34 5.25
C ARG A 162 26.51 3.46 5.46
N LYS A 163 25.76 3.56 4.35
CA LYS A 163 24.30 3.65 4.39
C LYS A 163 23.68 2.28 4.64
N SER A 164 22.77 2.20 5.59
CA SER A 164 21.84 1.08 5.77
C SER A 164 20.42 1.59 5.52
N SER A 165 19.59 0.78 4.87
CA SER A 165 18.22 1.11 4.53
C SER A 165 17.34 -0.08 4.85
N ARG A 166 16.33 0.12 5.71
CA ARG A 166 15.38 -0.91 6.11
C ARG A 166 13.96 -0.43 5.84
N THR A 167 13.19 -1.23 5.12
CA THR A 167 11.74 -0.99 5.03
C THR A 167 11.12 -1.33 6.39
N VAL A 168 10.48 -0.35 7.03
CA VAL A 168 9.85 -0.51 8.35
C VAL A 168 8.33 -0.66 8.24
N PHE A 169 7.74 -0.14 7.17
CA PHE A 169 6.33 -0.29 6.84
C PHE A 169 6.14 -0.41 5.32
N ARG A 170 5.19 -1.26 4.93
CA ARG A 170 4.63 -1.35 3.58
C ARG A 170 3.16 -1.71 3.72
N GLY A 171 2.28 -0.98 3.04
CA GLY A 171 0.85 -1.25 3.08
C GLY A 171 0.01 0.00 2.85
N LEU A 172 -1.24 -0.05 3.31
CA LEU A 172 -2.24 0.98 3.11
C LEU A 172 -2.37 1.85 4.37
N LEU A 173 -2.42 3.15 4.15
CA LEU A 173 -2.74 4.15 5.17
C LEU A 173 -4.02 4.85 4.73
N SER A 174 -5.00 4.91 5.61
CA SER A 174 -6.27 5.58 5.32
C SER A 174 -6.79 6.39 6.49
N HIS A 175 -7.60 7.39 6.17
CA HIS A 175 -8.49 8.02 7.13
C HIS A 175 -9.89 8.14 6.54
N PHE A 176 -10.87 8.05 7.42
CA PHE A 176 -12.29 8.25 7.13
C PHE A 176 -12.83 9.29 8.09
N ASP A 177 -13.69 10.18 7.60
CA ASP A 177 -14.51 11.02 8.46
C ASP A 177 -15.43 10.14 9.30
N PHE A 178 -15.39 10.31 10.62
CA PHE A 178 -16.20 9.56 11.56
C PHE A 178 -17.46 10.34 11.99
N HIS A 179 -17.65 11.57 11.49
CA HIS A 179 -18.80 12.44 11.74
C HIS A 179 -19.10 12.69 13.23
N LYS A 180 -18.07 12.60 14.08
CA LYS A 180 -18.14 12.86 15.51
C LYS A 180 -16.92 13.67 15.91
N GLN A 181 -17.11 14.74 16.68
CA GLN A 181 -15.96 15.47 17.22
C GLN A 181 -15.36 14.68 18.38
N PHE A 182 -14.03 14.54 18.37
CA PHE A 182 -13.27 13.92 19.45
C PHE A 182 -12.47 14.99 20.16
N SER A 183 -12.54 14.99 21.49
CA SER A 183 -11.72 15.86 22.33
C SER A 183 -10.37 15.22 22.66
N GLY A 184 -10.33 13.88 22.68
CA GLY A 184 -9.14 13.07 22.91
C GLY A 184 -8.69 12.27 21.69
N THR A 185 -7.51 11.67 21.84
CA THR A 185 -6.97 10.68 20.89
C THR A 185 -7.11 9.30 21.50
N THR A 186 -7.67 8.34 20.75
CA THR A 186 -7.75 6.91 21.15
C THR A 186 -7.01 6.07 20.13
N ILE A 187 -5.98 5.32 20.55
CA ILE A 187 -5.17 4.43 19.71
C ILE A 187 -5.47 2.98 20.07
N ILE A 188 -5.68 2.17 19.04
CA ILE A 188 -5.97 0.74 19.13
C ILE A 188 -4.91 0.02 18.32
N ARG A 189 -4.12 -0.83 18.99
CA ARG A 189 -2.99 -1.51 18.37
C ARG A 189 -2.91 -2.94 18.86
N LYS A 190 -2.23 -3.82 18.12
CA LYS A 190 -2.02 -5.18 18.57
C LYS A 190 -1.18 -5.24 19.87
N ASP A 191 -1.52 -6.18 20.75
CA ASP A 191 -0.73 -6.59 21.91
C ASP A 191 0.70 -7.08 21.57
N ARG A 192 1.61 -6.77 22.49
CA ARG A 192 3.04 -6.43 22.37
C ARG A 192 4.04 -7.54 22.03
N THR A 193 3.64 -8.77 21.73
CA THR A 193 4.61 -9.88 21.65
C THR A 193 5.55 -9.85 20.44
N ALA A 194 5.26 -9.10 19.37
CA ALA A 194 6.14 -9.05 18.17
C ALA A 194 6.73 -7.67 17.84
N ILE A 195 6.22 -6.58 18.43
CA ILE A 195 6.58 -5.18 18.09
C ILE A 195 7.31 -4.50 19.27
N GLY A 196 7.70 -5.26 20.29
CA GLY A 196 8.11 -4.79 21.63
C GLY A 196 9.21 -3.73 21.72
N ASN A 197 10.07 -3.56 20.72
CA ASN A 197 11.18 -2.59 20.76
C ASN A 197 10.97 -1.34 19.88
N PHE A 198 9.80 -1.17 19.26
CA PHE A 198 9.65 -0.14 18.21
C PHE A 198 9.27 1.27 18.71
N PHE A 199 8.84 1.46 19.97
CA PHE A 199 8.16 2.70 20.37
C PHE A 199 8.40 3.19 21.81
N ASP A 200 9.61 3.00 22.33
CA ASP A 200 10.11 3.74 23.50
C ASP A 200 10.37 5.20 23.10
N GLY A 201 9.33 6.04 23.19
CA GLY A 201 9.44 7.48 22.91
C GLY A 201 8.12 8.18 22.57
N ALA A 202 7.54 8.85 23.56
CA ALA A 202 6.52 9.90 23.46
C ALA A 202 5.15 9.61 22.80
N PHE A 203 4.40 8.62 23.31
CA PHE A 203 2.96 8.86 23.54
C PHE A 203 2.85 9.10 25.03
N ALA A 204 3.35 10.26 25.44
CA ALA A 204 3.49 10.63 26.84
C ALA A 204 2.15 11.07 27.46
N SER A 205 1.06 11.11 26.69
CA SER A 205 -0.19 11.76 27.11
C SER A 205 -1.41 10.83 27.20
N GLY A 206 -1.30 9.54 26.84
CA GLY A 206 -2.44 8.62 26.89
C GLY A 206 -2.21 7.43 27.82
N GLU A 207 -3.22 7.10 28.60
CA GLU A 207 -3.20 5.99 29.54
C GLU A 207 -3.78 4.72 28.90
N ARG A 208 -3.36 3.55 29.39
CA ARG A 208 -3.96 2.28 28.96
C ARG A 208 -5.41 2.24 29.42
N VAL A 209 -6.33 2.02 28.49
CA VAL A 209 -7.76 1.83 28.78
C VAL A 209 -8.04 0.34 28.75
N LYS A 210 -8.44 -0.22 29.89
CA LYS A 210 -8.92 -1.60 29.96
C LYS A 210 -10.41 -1.63 29.62
N LEU A 211 -10.76 -2.46 28.64
CA LEU A 211 -12.14 -2.69 28.18
C LEU A 211 -12.70 -4.00 28.76
N GLU A 212 -14.00 -4.18 28.58
CA GLU A 212 -14.78 -5.28 29.19
C GLU A 212 -14.78 -6.57 28.37
N ASP A 213 -14.44 -6.50 27.08
CA ASP A 213 -14.36 -7.66 26.18
C ASP A 213 -12.97 -8.35 26.30
N PRO A 214 -12.88 -9.55 26.90
CA PRO A 214 -11.60 -10.25 27.08
C PRO A 214 -10.97 -10.72 25.76
N GLU A 215 -11.78 -11.00 24.74
CA GLU A 215 -11.27 -11.39 23.43
C GLU A 215 -10.64 -10.19 22.73
N PHE A 216 -11.31 -9.02 22.80
CA PHE A 216 -10.76 -7.78 22.27
C PHE A 216 -9.44 -7.41 22.96
N GLU A 217 -9.38 -7.46 24.29
CA GLU A 217 -8.15 -7.17 25.06
C GLU A 217 -6.99 -8.13 24.75
N ARG A 218 -7.28 -9.36 24.29
CA ARG A 218 -6.25 -10.31 23.83
C ARG A 218 -5.69 -9.95 22.45
N LEU A 219 -6.52 -9.35 21.60
CA LEU A 219 -6.13 -8.97 20.23
C LEU A 219 -5.48 -7.58 20.21
N PHE A 220 -5.99 -6.66 21.02
CA PHE A 220 -5.66 -5.25 20.97
C PHE A 220 -5.39 -4.66 22.36
N GLU A 221 -4.42 -3.74 22.43
CA GLU A 221 -4.26 -2.78 23.51
C GLU A 221 -4.85 -1.42 23.10
N VAL A 222 -5.53 -0.76 24.04
CA VAL A 222 -6.08 0.57 23.84
C VAL A 222 -5.37 1.59 24.73
N TYR A 223 -4.99 2.71 24.13
CA TYR A 223 -4.42 3.87 24.82
C TYR A 223 -5.22 5.10 24.46
N ALA A 224 -5.60 5.92 25.44
CA ALA A 224 -6.38 7.12 25.19
C ALA A 224 -5.96 8.29 26.08
N THR A 225 -6.11 9.51 25.57
CA THR A 225 -5.94 10.74 26.37
C THR A 225 -7.18 11.07 27.20
N ASP A 226 -8.33 10.49 26.85
CA ASP A 226 -9.59 10.54 27.61
C ASP A 226 -10.19 9.14 27.65
N GLN A 227 -10.16 8.50 28.83
CA GLN A 227 -10.65 7.13 28.97
C GLN A 227 -12.18 7.02 28.91
N VAL A 228 -12.91 8.10 29.20
CA VAL A 228 -14.37 8.13 29.16
C VAL A 228 -14.79 8.18 27.69
N GLU A 229 -14.23 9.11 26.91
CA GLU A 229 -14.46 9.20 25.47
C GLU A 229 -14.09 7.89 24.75
N ALA A 230 -12.96 7.27 25.12
CA ALA A 230 -12.54 6.00 24.55
C ALA A 230 -13.58 4.87 24.74
N ARG A 231 -14.21 4.77 25.92
CA ARG A 231 -15.28 3.78 26.18
C ARG A 231 -16.56 4.08 25.41
N TYR A 232 -16.86 5.37 25.21
CA TYR A 232 -17.98 5.77 24.33
C TYR A 232 -17.72 5.45 22.85
N LEU A 233 -16.47 5.48 22.40
CA LEU A 233 -16.09 5.07 21.04
C LEU A 233 -16.08 3.54 20.90
N LEU A 234 -15.54 2.86 21.90
CA LEU A 234 -15.33 1.41 21.91
C LEU A 234 -16.44 0.67 22.64
N THR A 235 -17.68 0.89 22.18
CA THR A 235 -18.82 0.07 22.62
C THR A 235 -18.59 -1.40 22.26
N PRO A 236 -19.25 -2.36 22.95
CA PRO A 236 -19.17 -3.78 22.61
C PRO A 236 -19.39 -4.05 21.12
N THR A 237 -20.39 -3.42 20.52
CA THR A 237 -20.67 -3.57 19.09
C THR A 237 -19.56 -3.02 18.21
N PHE A 238 -18.91 -1.91 18.58
CA PHE A 238 -17.81 -1.37 17.78
C PHE A 238 -16.54 -2.21 17.93
N MET A 239 -16.25 -2.75 19.12
CA MET A 239 -15.17 -3.72 19.33
C MET A 239 -15.34 -4.96 18.44
N GLU A 240 -16.55 -5.52 18.35
CA GLU A 240 -16.85 -6.63 17.43
C GLU A 240 -16.56 -6.28 15.97
N ARG A 241 -16.91 -5.07 15.53
CA ARG A 241 -16.62 -4.61 14.16
C ARG A 241 -15.12 -4.51 13.89
N ILE A 242 -14.34 -4.02 14.86
CA ILE A 242 -12.88 -4.01 14.75
C ILE A 242 -12.34 -5.44 14.64
N LYS A 243 -12.85 -6.39 15.44
CA LYS A 243 -12.45 -7.81 15.35
C LYS A 243 -12.78 -8.41 13.98
N GLN A 244 -13.94 -8.10 13.41
CA GLN A 244 -14.33 -8.52 12.07
C GLN A 244 -13.39 -7.94 11.01
N LEU A 245 -13.09 -6.64 11.07
CA LEU A 245 -12.14 -6.02 10.15
C LEU A 245 -10.74 -6.63 10.28
N ALA A 246 -10.29 -6.88 11.51
CA ALA A 246 -9.03 -7.54 11.79
C ALA A 246 -8.95 -8.95 11.17
N ALA A 247 -10.04 -9.71 11.22
CA ALA A 247 -10.11 -11.01 10.57
C ALA A 247 -10.00 -10.92 9.04
N LEU A 248 -10.53 -9.85 8.42
CA LEU A 248 -10.44 -9.62 6.97
C LEU A 248 -9.02 -9.27 6.50
N VAL A 249 -8.31 -8.42 7.23
CA VAL A 249 -7.00 -7.88 6.81
C VAL A 249 -5.80 -8.54 7.50
N GLY A 250 -6.07 -9.42 8.46
CA GLY A 250 -5.11 -10.02 9.37
C GLY A 250 -4.85 -9.12 10.58
N THR A 251 -5.14 -9.64 11.78
CA THR A 251 -5.01 -8.91 13.06
C THR A 251 -3.62 -8.30 13.28
N GLU A 252 -2.57 -8.99 12.83
CA GLU A 252 -1.17 -8.54 12.89
C GLU A 252 -0.88 -7.27 12.09
N ASN A 253 -1.72 -6.99 11.09
CA ASN A 253 -1.49 -5.95 10.10
C ASN A 253 -2.25 -4.67 10.43
N LEU A 254 -3.26 -4.73 11.31
CA LEU A 254 -4.21 -3.66 11.56
C LEU A 254 -3.85 -2.86 12.81
N GLN A 255 -3.79 -1.54 12.65
CA GLN A 255 -3.76 -0.56 13.73
C GLN A 255 -4.75 0.56 13.42
N LEU A 256 -5.41 1.10 14.44
CA LEU A 256 -6.41 2.15 14.30
C LEU A 256 -6.17 3.29 15.28
N ALA A 257 -6.60 4.50 14.93
CA ALA A 257 -6.71 5.61 15.88
C ALA A 257 -7.89 6.50 15.56
N PHE A 258 -8.56 6.97 16.61
CA PHE A 258 -9.51 8.07 16.56
C PHE A 258 -8.79 9.36 16.93
N ASP A 259 -8.81 10.36 16.05
CA ASP A 259 -8.20 11.66 16.30
C ASP A 259 -8.90 12.75 15.48
N ARG A 260 -9.29 13.85 16.12
CA ARG A 260 -9.85 15.06 15.46
C ARG A 260 -10.97 14.74 14.46
N GLY A 261 -11.95 13.96 14.90
CA GLY A 261 -13.10 13.53 14.11
C GLY A 261 -12.83 12.52 12.99
N ASN A 262 -11.60 12.02 12.87
CA ASN A 262 -11.24 11.03 11.86
C ASN A 262 -10.89 9.69 12.49
N LEU A 263 -11.26 8.61 11.81
CA LEU A 263 -10.74 7.28 12.05
C LEU A 263 -9.58 7.02 11.09
N TYR A 264 -8.39 6.85 11.64
CA TYR A 264 -7.18 6.48 10.92
C TYR A 264 -6.95 4.97 10.98
N LEU A 265 -6.57 4.36 9.86
CA LEU A 265 -6.21 2.95 9.78
C LEU A 265 -4.84 2.80 9.11
N SER A 266 -4.05 1.88 9.67
CA SER A 266 -2.83 1.39 9.05
C SER A 266 -2.96 -0.12 8.85
N ILE A 267 -2.90 -0.57 7.60
CA ILE A 267 -2.97 -1.98 7.22
C ILE A 267 -1.66 -2.37 6.52
N ARG A 268 -0.84 -3.17 7.19
CA ARG A 268 0.40 -3.71 6.60
C ARG A 268 0.08 -4.74 5.52
N LYS A 269 0.75 -4.66 4.37
CA LYS A 269 0.68 -5.67 3.29
C LYS A 269 2.09 -6.12 2.88
N PRO A 270 2.28 -7.42 2.55
CA PRO A 270 3.59 -7.92 2.09
C PRO A 270 3.94 -7.46 0.67
N GLY A 271 2.95 -7.30 -0.20
CA GLY A 271 3.08 -6.90 -1.61
C GLY A 271 2.64 -5.47 -1.89
N ASP A 272 2.81 -5.06 -3.15
CA ASP A 272 2.21 -3.84 -3.69
C ASP A 272 0.70 -4.00 -3.81
N SER A 273 -0.03 -2.89 -3.73
CA SER A 273 -1.47 -2.83 -3.94
C SER A 273 -1.76 -2.15 -5.27
N PHE A 274 -2.96 -2.41 -5.80
CA PHE A 274 -3.48 -1.79 -7.01
C PHE A 274 -2.64 -2.08 -8.27
N GLU A 275 -1.91 -3.20 -8.30
CA GLU A 275 -1.04 -3.55 -9.45
C GLU A 275 -1.81 -4.12 -10.64
N GLY A 276 -2.94 -4.79 -10.37
CA GLY A 276 -3.77 -5.42 -11.40
C GLY A 276 -3.04 -6.48 -12.23
N GLY A 277 -1.92 -7.05 -11.76
CA GLY A 277 -1.19 -8.14 -12.44
C GLY A 277 0.22 -7.79 -12.92
N SER A 278 0.87 -8.76 -13.57
CA SER A 278 2.29 -8.68 -13.99
C SER A 278 2.50 -7.77 -15.22
N MET A 279 3.66 -7.12 -15.33
CA MET A 279 4.07 -6.46 -16.59
C MET A 279 4.29 -7.43 -17.75
N PHE A 280 4.55 -8.71 -17.46
CA PHE A 280 4.81 -9.72 -18.50
C PHE A 280 3.55 -10.43 -19.00
N SER A 281 2.39 -10.21 -18.37
CA SER A 281 1.08 -10.69 -18.84
C SER A 281 0.32 -9.57 -19.56
N SER A 282 -0.60 -9.94 -20.46
CA SER A 282 -1.44 -8.99 -21.23
C SER A 282 -2.06 -7.90 -20.36
N PHE A 283 -2.09 -6.66 -20.84
CA PHE A 283 -2.76 -5.53 -20.17
C PHE A 283 -4.27 -5.51 -20.42
N ALA A 284 -4.73 -6.17 -21.50
CA ALA A 284 -6.13 -6.29 -21.89
C ALA A 284 -6.81 -7.55 -21.30
N ASP A 285 -6.16 -8.23 -20.36
CA ASP A 285 -6.75 -9.36 -19.63
C ASP A 285 -7.82 -8.86 -18.64
N PRO A 286 -9.09 -9.27 -18.76
CA PRO A 286 -10.16 -8.89 -17.84
C PRO A 286 -9.82 -9.21 -16.37
N GLY A 287 -9.02 -10.25 -16.11
CA GLY A 287 -8.58 -10.60 -14.75
C GLY A 287 -7.85 -9.47 -14.02
N ARG A 288 -7.21 -8.55 -14.75
CA ARG A 288 -6.59 -7.33 -14.18
C ARG A 288 -7.60 -6.38 -13.58
N VAL A 289 -8.77 -6.27 -14.21
CA VAL A 289 -9.89 -5.44 -13.71
C VAL A 289 -10.49 -6.07 -12.47
N TYR A 290 -10.79 -7.37 -12.51
CA TYR A 290 -11.32 -8.09 -11.33
C TYR A 290 -10.36 -7.99 -10.13
N SER A 291 -9.06 -8.17 -10.33
CA SER A 291 -8.08 -8.02 -9.25
C SER A 291 -8.03 -6.60 -8.69
N SER A 292 -8.09 -5.58 -9.55
CA SER A 292 -8.13 -4.17 -9.12
C SER A 292 -9.42 -3.84 -8.37
N ALA A 293 -10.57 -4.32 -8.85
CA ALA A 293 -11.87 -4.15 -8.19
C ALA A 293 -11.92 -4.85 -6.82
N ARG A 294 -11.32 -6.04 -6.69
CA ARG A 294 -11.17 -6.73 -5.40
C ARG A 294 -10.37 -5.92 -4.39
N GLU A 295 -9.34 -5.19 -4.83
CA GLU A 295 -8.58 -4.33 -3.93
C GLU A 295 -9.35 -3.06 -3.54
N LEU A 296 -10.16 -2.50 -4.45
CA LEU A 296 -11.07 -1.40 -4.13
C LEU A 296 -12.20 -1.83 -3.18
N ALA A 297 -12.64 -3.09 -3.25
CA ALA A 297 -13.65 -3.64 -2.34
C ALA A 297 -13.28 -3.49 -0.86
N LEU A 298 -11.99 -3.52 -0.52
CA LEU A 298 -11.51 -3.30 0.84
C LEU A 298 -11.96 -1.94 1.41
N ILE A 299 -12.03 -0.90 0.58
CA ILE A 299 -12.50 0.44 1.01
C ILE A 299 -13.96 0.36 1.47
N TYR A 300 -14.79 -0.33 0.68
CA TYR A 300 -16.20 -0.53 0.98
C TYR A 300 -16.41 -1.47 2.17
N ASP A 301 -15.60 -2.53 2.28
CA ASP A 301 -15.62 -3.46 3.41
C ASP A 301 -15.28 -2.74 4.72
N ILE A 302 -14.28 -1.86 4.73
CA ILE A 302 -13.95 -1.03 5.91
C ILE A 302 -15.15 -0.16 6.29
N ALA A 303 -15.70 0.58 5.34
CA ALA A 303 -16.83 1.48 5.60
C ALA A 303 -18.06 0.72 6.11
N GLU A 304 -18.37 -0.42 5.50
CA GLU A 304 -19.49 -1.29 5.83
C GLU A 304 -19.35 -1.98 7.20
N VAL A 305 -18.20 -2.60 7.45
CA VAL A 305 -17.93 -3.30 8.71
C VAL A 305 -17.97 -2.32 9.87
N LEU A 306 -17.36 -1.14 9.71
CA LEU A 306 -17.31 -0.14 10.77
C LEU A 306 -18.60 0.70 10.87
N ARG A 307 -19.46 0.64 9.85
CA ARG A 307 -20.69 1.44 9.67
C ARG A 307 -20.47 2.95 9.79
N LEU A 308 -19.59 3.46 8.93
CA LEU A 308 -19.20 4.88 8.93
C LEU A 308 -20.30 5.80 8.38
N GLU A 309 -21.32 5.25 7.73
CA GLU A 309 -22.50 5.95 7.21
C GLU A 309 -23.48 6.43 8.29
N LEU A 310 -23.45 5.81 9.46
CA LEU A 310 -24.34 6.17 10.54
C LEU A 310 -23.76 7.39 11.23
N ALA A 311 -24.40 8.56 11.08
CA ALA A 311 -24.30 9.60 12.09
C ALA A 311 -24.55 8.90 13.42
N THR A 312 -23.51 8.77 14.24
CA THR A 312 -23.59 7.99 15.47
C THR A 312 -24.51 8.78 16.39
N ARG A 313 -25.82 8.49 16.30
CA ARG A 313 -26.83 9.09 17.16
C ARG A 313 -26.54 8.58 18.57
N VAL A 314 -26.06 9.50 19.40
CA VAL A 314 -26.17 9.42 20.85
C VAL A 314 -27.15 10.51 21.25
#